data_AF-A0A5Q2RF05-F1
#
_entry.id   AF-A0A5Q2RF05-F1
#
_cell.length_a   1.000
_cell.length_b   1.000
_cell.length_c   1.000
_cell.angle_alpha   90.00
_cell.angle_beta   90.00
_cell.angle_gamma   90.00
#
_symmetry.space_group_name_H-M   'P 1'
#
loop_
_entity.id
_entity.type
_entity.pdbx_description
1 polymer ?
#
loop_
_entity_poly.entity_id
_entity_poly.type
_entity_poly.pdbx_seq_one_letter_code
_entity_poly.pdbx_strand_id
1 'polypeptide(L)'
;MPSPELIAAFDAANERHTAAVAEFVPLLIEMALATVADVLPGADALETDGEMNEDWAFTLRIQRVVDVHGDLLYDAGVGHDDSEVESTIDDVGVDYLDLLLDLTGENYLGRKTISRVDASGS
;
A
#
# COMPACT_ATOMS: atom_id res chain seq x y z
N MET A 1 -36.35 1.64 8.28
CA MET A 1 -35.70 2.60 7.37
C MET A 1 -35.12 3.73 8.20
N PRO A 2 -33.86 4.15 7.99
CA PRO A 2 -33.27 5.32 8.65
C PRO A 2 -34.07 6.60 8.37
N SER A 3 -33.94 7.61 9.24
CA SER A 3 -34.55 8.93 8.98
C SER A 3 -33.82 9.67 7.86
N PRO A 4 -34.48 10.57 7.11
CA PRO A 4 -33.83 11.37 6.08
C PRO A 4 -32.64 12.20 6.59
N GLU A 5 -32.73 12.71 7.82
CA GLU A 5 -31.64 13.46 8.48
C GLU A 5 -30.42 12.57 8.73
N LEU A 6 -30.62 11.33 9.20
CA LEU A 6 -29.53 10.39 9.41
C LEU A 6 -28.85 9.98 8.09
N ILE A 7 -29.62 9.83 7.00
CA ILE A 7 -29.08 9.56 5.66
C ILE A 7 -28.21 10.73 5.19
N ALA A 8 -28.71 11.96 5.27
CA ALA A 8 -27.95 13.14 4.86
C ALA A 8 -26.66 13.34 5.67
N ALA A 9 -26.69 13.06 6.98
CA ALA A 9 -25.51 13.11 7.83
C ALA A 9 -24.48 12.02 7.47
N PHE A 10 -24.95 10.82 7.14
CA PHE A 10 -24.10 9.73 6.66
C PHE A 10 -23.43 10.10 5.32
N ASP A 11 -24.19 10.56 4.34
CA ASP A 11 -23.66 10.91 3.01
C ASP A 11 -22.58 12.00 3.11
N ALA A 12 -22.82 13.06 3.91
CA ALA A 12 -21.85 14.12 4.13
C ALA A 12 -20.60 13.68 4.92
N ALA A 13 -20.72 12.67 5.79
CA ALA A 13 -19.57 12.07 6.46
C ALA A 13 -18.77 11.18 5.49
N ASN A 14 -19.47 10.38 4.67
CA ASN A 14 -18.87 9.53 3.67
C ASN A 14 -18.11 10.33 2.61
N GLU A 15 -18.67 11.44 2.11
CA GLU A 15 -17.99 12.32 1.16
C GLU A 15 -16.67 12.89 1.72
N ARG A 16 -16.68 13.38 2.97
CA ARG A 16 -15.47 13.87 3.63
C ARG A 16 -14.44 12.76 3.86
N HIS A 17 -14.90 11.57 4.21
CA HIS A 17 -14.03 10.39 4.35
C HIS A 17 -13.38 10.04 3.01
N THR A 18 -14.15 9.96 1.93
CA THR A 18 -13.63 9.68 0.58
C THR A 18 -12.60 10.72 0.14
N ALA A 19 -12.86 12.01 0.38
CA ALA A 19 -11.89 13.07 0.08
C ALA A 19 -10.58 12.91 0.87
N ALA A 20 -10.67 12.63 2.17
CA ALA A 20 -9.50 12.40 3.01
C ALA A 20 -8.71 11.15 2.56
N VAL A 21 -9.39 10.07 2.19
CA VAL A 21 -8.74 8.87 1.63
C VAL A 21 -8.00 9.21 0.33
N ALA A 22 -8.63 9.93 -0.58
CA ALA A 22 -8.01 10.33 -1.85
C ALA A 22 -6.75 11.19 -1.66
N GLU A 23 -6.72 12.03 -0.63
CA GLU A 23 -5.53 12.81 -0.26
C GLU A 23 -4.43 11.95 0.40
N PHE A 24 -4.81 10.92 1.15
CA PHE A 24 -3.87 10.15 1.96
C PHE A 24 -3.21 8.97 1.23
N VAL A 25 -3.94 8.31 0.33
CA VAL A 25 -3.42 7.22 -0.53
C VAL A 25 -2.09 7.56 -1.20
N PRO A 26 -1.93 8.70 -1.91
CA PRO A 26 -0.66 9.01 -2.57
C PRO A 26 0.50 9.23 -1.59
N LEU A 27 0.21 9.75 -0.38
CA LEU A 27 1.22 9.92 0.66
C LEU A 27 1.66 8.57 1.24
N LEU A 28 0.75 7.61 1.40
CA LEU A 28 1.11 6.25 1.84
C LEU A 28 2.02 5.56 0.81
N ILE A 29 1.70 5.70 -0.49
CA ILE A 29 2.54 5.18 -1.58
C ILE A 29 3.93 5.83 -1.56
N GLU A 30 4.00 7.15 -1.41
CA GLU A 30 5.27 7.88 -1.36
C GLU A 30 6.10 7.48 -0.14
N MET A 31 5.48 7.37 1.04
CA MET A 31 6.16 6.94 2.27
C MET A 31 6.67 5.50 2.16
N ALA A 32 5.89 4.58 1.60
CA ALA A 32 6.32 3.20 1.37
C ALA A 32 7.54 3.15 0.45
N LEU A 33 7.47 3.80 -0.71
CA LEU A 33 8.57 3.83 -1.68
C LEU A 33 9.83 4.52 -1.14
N ALA A 34 9.68 5.64 -0.43
CA ALA A 34 10.80 6.35 0.17
C ALA A 34 11.49 5.51 1.23
N THR A 35 10.72 4.85 2.11
CA THR A 35 11.26 4.00 3.17
C THR A 35 12.00 2.79 2.59
N VAL A 36 11.46 2.14 1.55
CA VAL A 36 12.17 1.05 0.86
C VAL A 36 13.45 1.56 0.18
N ALA A 37 13.41 2.74 -0.44
CA ALA A 37 14.56 3.30 -1.15
C ALA A 37 15.73 3.67 -0.21
N ASP A 38 15.48 3.89 1.09
CA ASP A 38 16.53 4.15 2.08
C ASP A 38 17.43 2.93 2.30
N VAL A 39 16.89 1.71 2.20
CA VAL A 39 17.64 0.45 2.38
C VAL A 39 17.95 -0.28 1.06
N LEU A 40 17.18 -0.01 0.01
CA LEU A 40 17.39 -0.51 -1.35
C LEU A 40 17.52 0.67 -2.33
N PRO A 41 18.69 1.31 -2.41
CA PRO A 41 18.90 2.46 -3.29
C PRO A 41 18.56 2.11 -4.74
N GLY A 42 17.65 2.89 -5.33
CA GLY A 42 17.16 2.66 -6.69
C GLY A 42 15.75 2.06 -6.76
N ALA A 43 15.15 1.66 -5.63
CA ALA A 43 13.76 1.23 -5.58
C ALA A 43 12.82 2.30 -6.17
N ASP A 44 11.99 1.88 -7.12
CA ASP A 44 11.02 2.75 -7.80
C ASP A 44 9.59 2.18 -7.80
N ALA A 45 9.45 0.86 -7.81
CA ALA A 45 8.15 0.20 -7.71
C ALA A 45 8.17 -1.03 -6.81
N LEU A 46 7.03 -1.28 -6.18
CA LEU A 46 6.76 -2.46 -5.36
C LEU A 46 5.79 -3.37 -6.11
N GLU A 47 6.20 -4.61 -6.39
CA GLU A 47 5.26 -5.66 -6.79
C GLU A 47 4.68 -6.26 -5.51
N THR A 48 3.37 -6.14 -5.31
CA THR A 48 2.68 -6.57 -4.10
C THR A 48 1.65 -7.64 -4.38
N ASP A 49 1.26 -8.40 -3.35
CA ASP A 49 0.11 -9.30 -3.37
C ASP A 49 -0.79 -8.99 -2.18
N GLY A 50 -2.02 -8.54 -2.47
CA GLY A 50 -3.03 -8.29 -1.46
C GLY A 50 -3.85 -9.54 -1.20
N GLU A 51 -3.84 -10.05 0.01
CA GLU A 51 -4.54 -11.28 0.37
C GLU A 51 -5.24 -11.18 1.73
N MET A 52 -6.15 -12.10 1.98
CA MET A 52 -6.67 -12.33 3.33
C MET A 52 -5.79 -13.39 3.99
N ASN A 53 -5.12 -13.03 5.07
CA ASN A 53 -4.23 -13.94 5.79
C ASN A 53 -5.02 -14.97 6.63
N GLU A 54 -4.28 -15.86 7.32
CA GLU A 54 -4.86 -16.94 8.13
C GLU A 54 -5.72 -16.44 9.31
N ASP A 55 -5.49 -15.21 9.75
CA ASP A 55 -6.23 -14.53 10.82
C ASP A 55 -7.44 -13.74 10.30
N TRP A 56 -7.79 -13.89 9.02
CA TRP A 56 -8.89 -13.16 8.35
C TRP A 56 -8.67 -11.65 8.28
N ALA A 57 -7.42 -11.20 8.41
CA ALA A 57 -7.03 -9.82 8.17
C ALA A 57 -6.56 -9.66 6.72
N PHE A 58 -6.99 -8.58 6.08
CA PHE A 58 -6.47 -8.19 4.78
C PHE A 58 -5.06 -7.62 4.97
N THR A 59 -4.10 -8.09 4.18
CA THR A 59 -2.71 -7.61 4.21
C THR A 59 -2.19 -7.42 2.81
N LEU A 60 -1.28 -6.45 2.63
CA LEU A 60 -0.66 -6.15 1.35
C LEU A 60 0.85 -6.39 1.44
N ARG A 61 1.31 -7.52 0.90
CA ARG A 61 2.69 -7.98 1.06
C ARG A 61 3.55 -7.62 -0.14
N ILE A 62 4.72 -7.02 0.10
CA ILE A 62 5.74 -6.82 -0.93
C ILE A 62 6.27 -8.19 -1.35
N GLN A 63 6.14 -8.51 -2.64
CA GLN A 63 6.72 -9.71 -3.25
C GLN A 63 8.07 -9.39 -3.88
N ARG A 64 8.16 -8.25 -4.57
CA ARG A 64 9.41 -7.79 -5.19
C ARG A 64 9.54 -6.27 -5.13
N VAL A 65 10.79 -5.82 -5.15
CA VAL A 65 11.15 -4.42 -5.37
C VAL A 65 11.94 -4.35 -6.66
N VAL A 66 11.55 -3.42 -7.54
CA VAL A 66 12.22 -3.20 -8.82
C VAL A 66 12.64 -1.75 -8.97
N ASP A 67 13.69 -1.54 -9.76
CA ASP A 67 14.14 -0.21 -10.13
C ASP A 67 13.32 0.38 -11.30
N VAL A 68 13.68 1.59 -11.73
CA VAL A 68 13.03 2.31 -12.84
C VAL A 68 13.18 1.61 -14.20
N HIS A 69 14.10 0.66 -14.33
CA HIS A 69 14.31 -0.15 -15.52
C HIS A 69 13.59 -1.50 -15.45
N GLY A 70 12.97 -1.82 -14.31
CA GLY A 70 12.35 -3.11 -14.04
C GLY A 70 13.35 -4.18 -13.61
N ASP A 71 14.59 -3.79 -13.27
CA ASP A 71 15.59 -4.71 -12.73
C ASP A 71 15.26 -5.03 -11.27
N LEU A 72 15.44 -6.29 -10.90
CA LEU A 72 15.09 -6.82 -9.58
C LEU A 72 16.10 -6.37 -8.51
N LEU A 73 15.61 -5.73 -7.46
CA LEU A 73 16.40 -5.33 -6.29
C LEU A 73 16.16 -6.23 -5.07
N TYR A 74 14.94 -6.76 -4.93
CA TYR A 74 14.54 -7.65 -3.84
C TYR A 74 13.45 -8.63 -4.31
N ASP A 75 13.51 -9.88 -3.83
CA ASP A 75 12.49 -10.91 -4.03
C ASP A 75 12.23 -11.66 -2.72
N ALA A 76 11.01 -11.54 -2.18
CA ALA A 76 10.59 -12.14 -0.92
C ALA A 76 10.68 -13.69 -0.93
N GLY A 77 10.61 -14.32 -2.11
CA GLY A 77 10.75 -15.76 -2.25
C GLY A 77 12.20 -16.25 -2.08
N VAL A 78 13.17 -15.35 -2.20
CA VAL A 78 14.61 -15.63 -2.00
C VAL A 78 15.08 -15.08 -0.66
N GLY A 79 14.56 -13.91 -0.27
CA GLY A 79 15.07 -13.11 0.83
C GLY A 79 16.34 -12.34 0.46
N HIS A 80 16.86 -11.61 1.43
CA HIS A 80 18.00 -10.72 1.35
C HIS A 80 18.96 -10.99 2.51
N ASP A 81 20.26 -10.94 2.23
CA ASP A 81 21.29 -11.26 3.23
C ASP A 81 21.41 -10.19 4.34
N ASP A 82 20.93 -8.97 4.06
CA ASP A 82 20.88 -7.87 5.03
C ASP A 82 19.56 -7.87 5.80
N SER A 83 19.65 -8.06 7.11
CA SER A 83 18.49 -8.05 8.02
C SER A 83 17.80 -6.69 8.13
N GLU A 84 18.51 -5.59 7.88
CA GLU A 84 17.90 -4.25 7.88
C GLU A 84 16.92 -4.08 6.72
N VAL A 85 17.26 -4.65 5.55
CA VAL A 85 16.36 -4.69 4.39
C VAL A 85 15.10 -5.48 4.72
N GLU A 86 15.23 -6.70 5.26
CA GLU A 86 14.07 -7.53 5.61
C GLU A 86 13.15 -6.85 6.63
N SER A 87 13.72 -6.30 7.70
CA SER A 87 12.94 -5.57 8.71
C SER A 87 12.20 -4.39 8.11
N THR A 88 12.85 -3.64 7.21
CA THR A 88 12.24 -2.47 6.58
C THR A 88 11.12 -2.86 5.62
N ILE A 89 11.27 -3.97 4.88
CA ILE A 89 10.23 -4.49 4.00
C ILE A 89 8.99 -4.91 4.82
N ASP A 90 9.20 -5.61 5.94
CA ASP A 90 8.13 -6.00 6.85
C ASP A 90 7.42 -4.78 7.45
N ASP A 91 8.19 -3.80 7.96
CA ASP A 91 7.65 -2.58 8.56
C ASP A 91 6.84 -1.76 7.53
N VAL A 92 7.31 -1.65 6.28
CA VAL A 92 6.57 -0.96 5.20
C VAL A 92 5.24 -1.67 4.90
N GLY A 93 5.22 -3.01 4.93
CA GLY A 93 4.01 -3.81 4.81
C GLY A 93 2.96 -3.42 5.85
N VAL A 94 3.36 -3.39 7.12
CA VAL A 94 2.47 -3.13 8.26
C VAL A 94 2.07 -1.65 8.36
N ASP A 95 3.02 -0.73 8.27
CA ASP A 95 2.80 0.68 8.59
C ASP A 95 2.12 1.46 7.46
N TYR A 96 2.35 1.07 6.20
CA TYR A 96 1.84 1.81 5.05
C TYR A 96 0.91 0.99 4.16
N LEU A 97 1.27 -0.25 3.82
CA LEU A 97 0.55 -1.03 2.81
C LEU A 97 -0.74 -1.65 3.35
N ASP A 98 -0.73 -2.15 4.58
CA ASP A 98 -1.95 -2.64 5.24
C ASP A 98 -2.96 -1.50 5.42
N LEU A 99 -2.51 -0.31 5.82
CA LEU A 99 -3.36 0.88 5.91
C LEU A 99 -3.89 1.33 4.54
N LEU A 100 -3.06 1.25 3.49
CA LEU A 100 -3.49 1.51 2.12
C LEU A 100 -4.64 0.57 1.72
N LEU A 101 -4.51 -0.72 2.05
CA LEU A 101 -5.53 -1.73 1.80
C LEU A 101 -6.80 -1.48 2.62
N ASP A 102 -6.68 -1.11 3.90
CA ASP A 102 -7.82 -0.79 4.77
C ASP A 102 -8.65 0.39 4.23
N LEU A 103 -7.99 1.42 3.69
CA LEU A 103 -8.66 2.63 3.19
C LEU A 103 -9.28 2.44 1.80
N THR A 104 -8.75 1.54 0.99
CA THR A 104 -9.13 1.39 -0.42
C THR A 104 -9.79 0.05 -0.74
N GLY A 105 -9.84 -0.87 0.22
CA GLY A 105 -10.49 -2.17 0.11
C GLY A 105 -9.95 -3.00 -1.05
N GLU A 106 -10.86 -3.46 -1.90
CA GLU A 106 -10.56 -4.44 -2.96
C GLU A 106 -9.59 -3.93 -4.05
N ASN A 107 -9.28 -2.63 -4.07
CA ASN A 107 -8.44 -2.01 -5.11
C ASN A 107 -7.03 -2.61 -5.18
N TYR A 108 -6.50 -3.06 -4.04
CA TYR A 108 -5.17 -3.66 -3.93
C TYR A 108 -5.18 -5.16 -3.66
N LEU A 109 -6.33 -5.84 -3.75
CA LEU A 109 -6.37 -7.29 -3.67
C LEU A 109 -5.74 -7.94 -4.92
N GLY A 110 -5.08 -9.07 -4.68
CA GLY A 110 -4.27 -9.79 -5.66
C GLY A 110 -2.99 -9.03 -6.03
N ARG A 111 -2.38 -9.46 -7.14
CA ARG A 111 -1.12 -8.88 -7.60
C ARG A 111 -1.29 -7.47 -8.14
N LYS A 112 -0.47 -6.55 -7.61
CA LYS A 112 -0.42 -5.15 -8.03
C LYS A 112 1.02 -4.68 -8.15
N THR A 113 1.17 -3.57 -8.86
CA THR A 113 2.41 -2.81 -8.88
C THR A 113 2.07 -1.45 -8.31
N ILE A 114 2.80 -1.03 -7.28
CA ILE A 114 2.70 0.29 -6.68
C ILE A 114 3.91 1.09 -7.14
N SER A 115 3.66 2.20 -7.81
CA SER A 115 4.69 3.11 -8.31
C SER A 115 4.32 4.56 -8.00
N ARG A 116 5.29 5.47 -8.13
CA ARG A 116 5.03 6.93 -7.97
C ARG A 116 3.97 7.46 -8.95
N VAL A 117 3.72 6.77 -10.05
CA VAL A 117 2.68 7.15 -11.03
C VAL A 117 1.29 6.96 -10.44
N ASP A 118 1.08 5.94 -9.60
CA ASP A 118 -0.20 5.63 -8.97
C ASP A 118 -0.58 6.65 -7.87
N ALA A 119 0.40 7.38 -7.33
CA ALA A 119 0.18 8.48 -6.39
C ALA A 119 -0.35 9.78 -7.07
N SER A 120 -0.42 9.83 -8.40
CA SER A 120 -0.71 11.08 -9.13
C SER A 120 -2.06 11.10 -9.86
N GLY A 121 -2.86 10.03 -9.77
CA GLY A 121 -4.26 10.07 -10.22
C GLY A 121 -4.90 8.72 -10.54
N SER A 122 -6.08 8.52 -9.95
CA SER A 122 -7.24 7.86 -10.56
C SER A 122 -8.50 8.52 -10.03
#